data_AF-A0A485AGT8-F1
#
_entry.id   AF-A0A485AGT8-F1
#
_cell.length_a   1.000
_cell.length_b   1.000
_cell.length_c   1.000
_cell.angle_alpha   90.00
_cell.angle_beta   90.00
_cell.angle_gamma   90.00
#
_symmetry.space_group_name_H-M   'P 1'
#
loop_
_entity.id
_entity.type
_entity.pdbx_description
1 polymer ?
#
loop_
_entity_poly.entity_id
_entity_poly.type
_entity_poly.pdbx_seq_one_letter_code
_entity_poly.pdbx_strand_id
1 'polypeptide(L)'
;MNEQRGSGRRIFFTVYRVIFVLLSFCTGLFFTFWGGKLLTLGGSAWYLLAGVAYLLIAIGYLIRSQYVLPFTIVTFLLTLVWALYEVQLSYWGLIPRLVVPALLLMLGLWLATTLPVKRAAVRYANWSASAIFIALLATLVSAFYPHGGIHHGVVKAAADSKPTLASQSDNWEFFARDASGTRFAPYDDITPENVKNLKVAWTYHTGRRVSGPGIGVDENTPLQIGDTLYSCTPLNVVTALDADSGKARWRFDPHAQTAEHVTCRGVGYYDVQNDTSLTAQEKASPDLQQCPQRILVSTVDARLLALNAKTGELCDNFGHHGSVDLKQGMDNTENSKRYHPTSTPVIMGHIAVLGGWVRDIIHGEPSGVVRAFDVRNGNVVWAWDVGQPENVTDPQKGRVYTLETPNVWTVPAFDKELNLVYLPTGNGPPDYWGGDRNAAKEKYGSSVVAVDASTGETKWVFQTVHHDVWDYDLPSQPVLFHMKNDQGEEVPVLIQTTKTGQIYVLDRRTGKPVTRVDELPVAHEGAEGERLSTTQPFSTGMPQLGVEPLTEKSMWGRDAV
;
A
#
# COMPACT_ATOMS: atom_id res chain seq x y z
N MET A 1 -14.59 -11.99 67.20
CA MET A 1 -13.73 -11.85 65.99
C MET A 1 -13.93 -12.95 64.93
N ASN A 2 -14.26 -14.21 65.28
CA ASN A 2 -14.46 -15.29 64.29
C ASN A 2 -15.80 -15.26 63.53
N GLU A 3 -16.90 -14.75 64.12
CA GLU A 3 -18.20 -14.65 63.44
C GLU A 3 -18.25 -13.55 62.37
N GLN A 4 -17.62 -12.40 62.62
CA GLN A 4 -17.52 -11.32 61.63
C GLN A 4 -16.71 -11.74 60.38
N ARG A 5 -15.65 -12.53 60.55
CA ARG A 5 -14.88 -13.12 59.42
C ARG A 5 -15.70 -14.11 58.59
N GLY A 6 -16.62 -14.85 59.21
CA GLY A 6 -17.52 -15.80 58.53
C GLY A 6 -18.60 -15.13 57.70
N SER A 7 -19.14 -14.00 58.19
CA SER A 7 -20.17 -13.21 57.48
C SER A 7 -19.61 -12.53 56.22
N GLY A 8 -18.47 -11.85 56.33
CA GLY A 8 -17.85 -11.15 55.19
C GLY A 8 -17.47 -12.10 54.04
N ARG A 9 -16.97 -13.30 54.36
CA ARG A 9 -16.66 -14.33 53.36
C ARG A 9 -17.91 -14.85 52.65
N ARG A 10 -19.02 -15.07 53.37
CA ARG A 10 -20.30 -15.51 52.77
C ARG A 10 -20.90 -14.44 51.85
N ILE A 11 -20.81 -13.17 52.23
CA ILE A 11 -21.26 -12.04 51.40
C ILE A 11 -20.42 -11.96 50.13
N PHE A 12 -19.08 -12.01 50.25
CA PHE A 12 -18.16 -11.98 49.11
C PHE A 12 -18.49 -13.06 48.07
N PHE A 13 -18.58 -14.33 48.48
CA PHE A 13 -18.89 -15.43 47.55
C PHE A 13 -20.30 -15.36 46.97
N THR A 14 -21.23 -14.72 47.66
CA THR A 14 -22.58 -14.47 47.13
C THR A 14 -22.56 -13.41 46.03
N VAL A 15 -21.91 -12.28 46.28
CA VAL A 15 -21.73 -11.21 45.28
C VAL A 15 -20.95 -11.72 44.07
N TYR A 16 -19.84 -12.42 44.29
CA TYR A 16 -19.04 -13.00 43.22
C TYR A 16 -19.85 -13.97 42.34
N ARG A 17 -20.65 -14.86 42.95
CA ARG A 17 -21.52 -15.76 42.19
C ARG A 17 -22.57 -15.00 41.38
N VAL A 18 -23.18 -13.95 41.95
CA VAL A 18 -24.18 -13.14 41.22
C VAL A 18 -23.54 -12.46 40.02
N ILE A 19 -22.36 -11.85 40.18
CA ILE A 19 -21.62 -11.23 39.07
C ILE A 19 -21.28 -12.27 38.01
N PHE A 20 -20.78 -13.45 38.41
CA PHE A 20 -20.46 -14.54 37.47
C PHE A 20 -21.69 -15.03 36.69
N VAL A 21 -22.83 -15.22 37.37
CA VAL A 21 -24.09 -15.60 36.73
C VAL A 21 -24.53 -14.55 35.72
N LEU A 22 -24.49 -13.27 36.08
CA LEU A 22 -24.83 -12.18 35.15
C LEU A 22 -23.89 -12.15 33.95
N LEU A 23 -22.57 -12.27 34.18
CA LEU A 23 -21.58 -12.30 33.12
C LEU A 23 -21.83 -13.47 32.16
N SER A 24 -21.97 -14.69 32.68
CA SER A 24 -22.25 -15.89 31.87
C SER A 24 -23.59 -15.82 31.15
N PHE A 25 -24.61 -15.23 31.78
CA PHE A 25 -25.92 -15.04 31.17
C PHE A 25 -25.86 -14.04 30.01
N CYS A 26 -25.21 -12.89 30.20
CA CYS A 26 -25.01 -11.90 29.14
C CYS A 26 -24.17 -12.46 27.98
N THR A 27 -23.07 -13.17 28.28
CA THR A 27 -22.26 -13.86 27.27
C THR A 27 -23.08 -14.91 26.53
N GLY A 28 -23.89 -15.69 27.25
CA GLY A 28 -24.78 -16.69 26.68
C GLY A 28 -25.80 -16.09 25.72
N LEU A 29 -26.52 -15.04 26.15
CA LEU A 29 -27.47 -14.32 25.30
C LEU A 29 -26.81 -13.75 24.04
N PHE A 30 -25.65 -13.11 24.19
CA PHE A 30 -24.92 -12.53 23.07
C PHE A 30 -24.56 -13.61 22.04
N PHE A 31 -23.94 -14.71 22.48
CA PHE A 31 -23.52 -15.78 21.57
C PHE A 31 -24.68 -16.61 21.02
N THR A 32 -25.78 -16.78 21.75
CA THR A 32 -26.97 -17.44 21.20
C THR A 32 -27.58 -16.60 20.08
N PHE A 33 -27.75 -15.28 20.28
CA PHE A 33 -28.33 -14.40 19.28
C PHE A 33 -27.42 -14.23 18.05
N TRP A 34 -26.18 -13.80 18.27
CA TRP A 34 -25.24 -13.54 17.19
C TRP A 34 -24.66 -14.81 16.58
N GLY A 35 -24.50 -15.88 17.34
CA GLY A 35 -24.14 -17.20 16.82
C GLY A 35 -25.25 -17.80 15.95
N GLY A 36 -26.51 -17.56 16.31
CA GLY A 36 -27.65 -17.89 15.45
C GLY A 36 -27.60 -17.13 14.13
N LYS A 37 -27.37 -15.81 14.17
CA LYS A 37 -27.19 -15.01 12.95
C LYS A 37 -25.98 -15.47 12.12
N LEU A 38 -24.85 -15.74 12.75
CA LEU A 38 -23.64 -16.22 12.08
C LEU A 38 -23.90 -17.57 11.37
N LEU A 39 -24.64 -18.48 12.01
CA LEU A 39 -25.03 -19.74 11.41
C LEU A 39 -25.92 -19.53 10.16
N THR A 40 -26.83 -18.56 10.18
CA THR A 40 -27.64 -18.22 8.99
C THR A 40 -26.81 -17.64 7.84
N LEU A 41 -25.61 -17.11 8.14
CA LEU A 41 -24.65 -16.59 7.16
C LEU A 41 -23.62 -17.65 6.72
N GLY A 42 -23.79 -18.92 7.14
CA GLY A 42 -22.88 -20.01 6.79
C GLY A 42 -21.66 -20.16 7.70
N GLY A 43 -21.57 -19.39 8.78
CA GLY A 43 -20.49 -19.49 9.77
C GLY A 43 -20.73 -20.59 10.82
N SER A 44 -19.78 -20.72 11.75
CA SER A 44 -19.72 -21.84 12.70
C SER A 44 -20.91 -21.91 13.66
N ALA A 45 -21.56 -23.08 13.71
CA ALA A 45 -22.59 -23.40 14.68
C ALA A 45 -22.09 -23.39 16.13
N TRP A 46 -20.77 -23.43 16.35
CA TRP A 46 -20.19 -23.51 17.69
C TRP A 46 -20.56 -22.31 18.56
N TYR A 47 -20.60 -21.10 18.00
CA TYR A 47 -20.96 -19.90 18.77
C TYR A 47 -22.39 -19.99 19.34
N LEU A 48 -23.34 -20.52 18.56
CA LEU A 48 -24.71 -20.77 19.05
C LEU A 48 -24.71 -21.80 20.18
N LEU A 49 -24.03 -22.93 20.00
CA LEU A 49 -23.93 -24.01 20.99
C LEU A 49 -23.26 -23.53 22.28
N ALA A 50 -22.17 -22.77 22.17
CA ALA A 50 -21.47 -22.17 23.29
C ALA A 50 -22.36 -21.15 24.02
N GLY A 51 -23.14 -20.33 23.30
CA GLY A 51 -24.11 -19.41 23.89
C GLY A 51 -25.15 -20.14 24.75
N VAL A 52 -25.75 -21.21 24.21
CA VAL A 52 -26.71 -22.04 24.95
C VAL A 52 -26.04 -22.69 26.18
N ALA A 53 -24.81 -23.18 26.03
CA ALA A 53 -24.04 -23.74 27.14
C ALA A 53 -23.79 -22.70 28.25
N TYR A 54 -23.44 -21.45 27.92
CA TYR A 54 -23.24 -20.39 28.92
C TYR A 54 -24.53 -19.97 29.62
N LEU A 55 -25.69 -20.00 28.94
CA LEU A 55 -26.98 -19.82 29.59
C LEU A 55 -27.27 -20.93 30.61
N LEU A 56 -27.00 -22.19 30.25
CA LEU A 56 -27.15 -23.33 31.16
C LEU A 56 -26.15 -23.28 32.32
N ILE A 57 -24.91 -22.81 32.10
CA ILE A 57 -23.92 -22.55 33.14
C ILE A 57 -24.44 -21.48 34.10
N ALA A 58 -24.96 -20.35 33.60
CA ALA A 58 -25.51 -19.28 34.42
C ALA A 58 -26.66 -19.79 35.30
N ILE A 59 -27.61 -20.53 34.72
CA ILE A 59 -28.72 -21.15 35.46
C ILE A 59 -28.19 -22.15 36.50
N GLY A 60 -27.22 -22.99 36.12
CA GLY A 60 -26.63 -24.01 36.99
C GLY A 60 -25.94 -23.42 38.23
N TYR A 61 -25.21 -22.31 38.09
CA TYR A 61 -24.60 -21.61 39.22
C TYR A 61 -25.64 -20.83 40.03
N LEU A 62 -26.69 -20.30 39.41
CA LEU A 62 -27.80 -19.64 40.11
C LEU A 62 -28.52 -20.61 41.07
N ILE A 63 -28.86 -21.81 40.60
CA ILE A 63 -29.53 -22.85 41.40
C ILE A 63 -28.58 -23.72 42.22
N ARG A 64 -27.26 -23.48 42.12
CA ARG A 64 -26.18 -24.25 42.79
C ARG A 64 -26.23 -25.74 42.49
N SER A 65 -26.47 -26.12 41.24
CA SER A 65 -26.49 -27.51 40.79
C SER A 65 -25.11 -28.16 40.98
N GLN A 66 -25.07 -29.40 41.48
CA GLN A 66 -23.82 -30.18 41.57
C GLN A 66 -23.20 -30.50 40.20
N TYR A 67 -23.99 -30.45 39.13
CA TYR A 67 -23.57 -30.79 37.77
C TYR A 67 -22.99 -29.60 36.99
N VAL A 68 -23.12 -28.36 37.49
CA VAL A 68 -22.67 -27.18 36.73
C VAL A 68 -21.15 -27.11 36.58
N LEU A 69 -20.41 -27.57 37.60
CA LEU A 69 -18.95 -27.56 37.58
C LEU A 69 -18.38 -28.49 36.50
N PRO A 70 -18.73 -29.79 36.43
CA PRO A 70 -18.29 -30.64 35.33
C PRO A 70 -18.80 -30.17 33.97
N PHE A 71 -20.02 -29.62 33.89
CA PHE A 71 -20.55 -29.07 32.64
C PHE A 71 -19.70 -27.89 32.13
N THR A 72 -19.31 -26.96 33.01
CA THR A 72 -18.43 -25.82 32.66
C THR A 72 -17.07 -26.30 32.11
N ILE A 73 -16.50 -27.35 32.71
CA ILE A 73 -15.24 -27.96 32.25
C ILE A 73 -15.42 -28.56 30.85
N VAL A 74 -16.50 -29.34 30.64
CA VAL A 74 -16.78 -29.96 29.34
C VAL A 74 -17.01 -28.89 28.27
N THR A 75 -17.76 -27.82 28.56
CA THR A 75 -17.96 -26.70 27.63
C THR A 75 -16.65 -26.07 27.19
N PHE A 76 -15.72 -25.82 28.12
CA PHE A 76 -14.40 -25.29 27.77
C PHE A 76 -13.58 -26.29 26.94
N LEU A 77 -13.55 -27.58 27.31
CA LEU A 77 -12.81 -28.59 26.55
C LEU A 77 -13.32 -28.72 25.12
N LEU A 78 -14.63 -28.68 24.92
CA LEU A 78 -15.21 -28.68 23.58
C LEU A 78 -14.88 -27.38 22.82
N THR A 79 -14.85 -26.23 23.51
CA THR A 79 -14.40 -24.96 22.92
C THR A 79 -12.93 -25.04 22.49
N LEU A 80 -12.08 -25.66 23.30
CA LEU A 80 -10.67 -25.87 23.00
C LEU A 80 -10.49 -26.76 21.76
N VAL A 81 -11.20 -27.89 21.71
CA VAL A 81 -11.13 -28.79 20.55
C VAL A 81 -11.61 -28.09 19.28
N TRP A 82 -12.72 -27.36 19.34
CA TRP A 82 -13.22 -26.59 18.20
C TRP A 82 -12.23 -25.51 17.76
N ALA A 83 -11.65 -24.74 18.69
CA ALA A 83 -10.68 -23.70 18.35
C ALA A 83 -9.43 -24.29 17.68
N LEU A 84 -8.91 -25.40 18.20
CA LEU A 84 -7.77 -26.11 17.60
C LEU A 84 -8.11 -26.68 16.21
N TYR A 85 -9.35 -27.15 15.99
CA TYR A 85 -9.80 -27.56 14.66
C TYR A 85 -9.85 -26.38 13.69
N GLU A 86 -10.35 -25.22 14.13
CA GLU A 86 -10.60 -24.07 13.26
C GLU A 86 -9.33 -23.30 12.88
N VAL A 87 -8.50 -22.97 13.88
CA VAL A 87 -7.32 -22.10 13.71
C VAL A 87 -5.98 -22.80 14.03
N GLN A 88 -6.01 -24.11 14.28
CA GLN A 88 -4.80 -24.89 14.60
C GLN A 88 -4.04 -24.28 15.79
N LEU A 89 -2.71 -24.16 15.69
CA LEU A 89 -1.85 -23.54 16.70
C LEU A 89 -1.55 -22.06 16.40
N SER A 90 -2.38 -21.41 15.57
CA SER A 90 -2.25 -19.97 15.33
C SER A 90 -2.47 -19.19 16.63
N TYR A 91 -1.40 -18.59 17.15
CA TYR A 91 -1.44 -17.83 18.40
C TYR A 91 -2.55 -16.76 18.39
N TRP A 92 -2.56 -15.91 17.36
CA TRP A 92 -3.55 -14.85 17.20
C TRP A 92 -4.95 -15.39 16.90
N GLY A 93 -5.06 -16.51 16.18
CA GLY A 93 -6.34 -17.16 15.94
C GLY A 93 -6.97 -17.71 17.22
N LEU A 94 -6.16 -18.25 18.14
CA LEU A 94 -6.60 -18.89 19.38
C LEU A 94 -7.04 -17.88 20.45
N ILE A 95 -6.46 -16.68 20.49
CA ILE A 95 -6.80 -15.63 21.48
C ILE A 95 -8.30 -15.34 21.56
N PRO A 96 -8.99 -14.89 20.48
CA PRO A 96 -10.40 -14.54 20.55
C PRO A 96 -11.31 -15.72 20.87
N ARG A 97 -10.82 -16.95 20.64
CA ARG A 97 -11.58 -18.20 20.83
C ARG A 97 -11.44 -18.77 22.24
N LEU A 98 -10.31 -18.54 22.91
CA LEU A 98 -9.99 -19.24 24.16
C LEU A 98 -9.82 -18.34 25.37
N VAL A 99 -9.45 -17.07 25.23
CA VAL A 99 -9.16 -16.22 26.40
C VAL A 99 -10.42 -16.00 27.25
N VAL A 100 -11.53 -15.57 26.64
CA VAL A 100 -12.79 -15.34 27.38
C VAL A 100 -13.36 -16.65 27.95
N PRO A 101 -13.43 -17.77 27.20
CA PRO A 101 -13.83 -19.06 27.76
C PRO A 101 -12.94 -19.56 28.90
N ALA A 102 -11.62 -19.36 28.81
CA ALA A 102 -10.70 -19.73 29.88
C ALA A 102 -10.90 -18.87 31.13
N LEU A 103 -11.14 -17.56 30.98
CA LEU A 103 -11.51 -16.69 32.08
C LEU A 103 -12.82 -17.13 32.75
N LEU A 104 -13.85 -17.44 31.97
CA LEU A 104 -15.13 -17.93 32.51
C LEU A 104 -14.97 -19.29 33.21
N LEU A 105 -14.19 -20.22 32.65
CA LEU A 105 -13.85 -21.47 33.32
C LEU A 105 -13.13 -21.21 34.64
N MET A 106 -12.08 -20.39 34.63
CA MET A 106 -11.30 -20.04 35.83
C MET A 106 -12.18 -19.46 36.93
N LEU A 107 -13.04 -18.49 36.59
CA LEU A 107 -13.95 -17.87 37.55
C LEU A 107 -14.98 -18.86 38.09
N GLY A 108 -15.53 -19.73 37.23
CA GLY A 108 -16.45 -20.80 37.65
C GLY A 108 -15.80 -21.80 38.61
N LEU A 109 -14.55 -22.18 38.35
CA LEU A 109 -13.79 -23.10 39.21
C LEU A 109 -13.56 -22.54 40.62
N TRP A 110 -13.26 -21.24 40.78
CA TRP A 110 -13.15 -20.61 42.11
C TRP A 110 -14.49 -20.54 42.86
N LEU A 111 -15.62 -20.61 42.15
CA LEU A 111 -16.96 -20.71 42.74
C LEU A 111 -17.32 -22.13 43.20
N ALA A 112 -16.47 -23.15 42.99
CA ALA A 112 -16.71 -24.52 43.45
C ALA A 112 -16.96 -24.60 44.98
N THR A 113 -16.39 -23.68 45.76
CA THR A 113 -16.64 -23.56 47.21
C THR A 113 -18.10 -23.27 47.57
N THR A 114 -18.89 -22.76 46.62
CA THR A 114 -20.30 -22.37 46.81
C THR A 114 -21.29 -23.44 46.36
N LEU A 115 -20.79 -24.54 45.78
CA LEU A 115 -21.56 -25.64 45.24
C LEU A 115 -21.58 -26.85 46.20
N PRO A 116 -22.60 -27.72 46.13
CA PRO A 116 -22.69 -28.94 46.94
C PRO A 116 -21.75 -30.05 46.42
N VAL A 117 -20.44 -29.79 46.42
CA VAL A 117 -19.40 -30.72 45.94
C VAL A 117 -18.42 -31.13 47.04
N LYS A 118 -17.75 -32.28 46.88
CA LYS A 118 -16.78 -32.79 47.87
C LYS A 118 -15.61 -31.82 48.06
N ARG A 119 -15.06 -31.73 49.27
CA ARG A 119 -13.89 -30.87 49.58
C ARG A 119 -12.68 -31.13 48.68
N ALA A 120 -12.47 -32.39 48.28
CA ALA A 120 -11.42 -32.75 47.33
C ALA A 120 -11.63 -32.06 45.97
N ALA A 121 -12.87 -32.04 45.47
CA ALA A 121 -13.21 -31.37 44.20
C ALA A 121 -12.98 -29.85 44.27
N VAL A 122 -13.30 -29.22 45.41
CA VAL A 122 -13.00 -27.79 45.65
C VAL A 122 -11.49 -27.52 45.59
N ARG A 123 -10.67 -28.39 46.19
CA ARG A 123 -9.20 -28.26 46.16
C ARG A 123 -8.67 -28.35 44.73
N TYR A 124 -9.10 -29.36 43.97
CA TYR A 124 -8.69 -29.51 42.57
C TYR A 124 -9.17 -28.33 41.70
N ALA A 125 -10.41 -27.86 41.88
CA ALA A 125 -10.93 -26.71 41.14
C ALA A 125 -10.08 -25.45 41.39
N ASN A 126 -9.69 -25.17 42.63
CA ASN A 126 -8.82 -24.04 42.95
C ASN A 126 -7.42 -24.16 42.32
N TRP A 127 -6.83 -25.36 42.32
CA TRP A 127 -5.54 -25.60 41.67
C TRP A 127 -5.65 -25.43 40.15
N SER A 128 -6.68 -25.99 39.53
CA SER A 128 -6.94 -25.83 38.09
C SER A 128 -7.18 -24.36 37.71
N ALA A 129 -7.96 -23.61 38.49
CA ALA A 129 -8.18 -22.19 38.26
C ALA A 129 -6.87 -21.39 38.32
N SER A 130 -6.00 -21.71 39.29
CA SER A 130 -4.69 -21.07 39.42
C SER A 130 -3.77 -21.41 38.24
N ALA A 131 -3.80 -22.66 37.75
CA ALA A 131 -3.06 -23.07 36.57
C ALA A 131 -3.54 -22.33 35.30
N ILE A 132 -4.87 -22.17 35.15
CA ILE A 132 -5.46 -21.39 34.05
C ILE A 132 -5.05 -19.91 34.13
N PHE A 133 -5.04 -19.33 35.33
CA PHE A 133 -4.56 -17.96 35.53
C PHE A 133 -3.10 -17.78 35.07
N ILE A 134 -2.22 -18.72 35.44
CA ILE A 134 -0.82 -18.70 35.01
C ILE A 134 -0.71 -18.87 33.49
N ALA A 135 -1.51 -19.77 32.89
CA ALA A 135 -1.53 -19.96 31.44
C ALA A 135 -1.99 -18.69 30.71
N LEU A 136 -3.04 -18.01 31.19
CA LEU A 136 -3.51 -16.74 30.64
C LEU A 136 -2.47 -15.62 30.76
N LEU A 137 -1.74 -15.57 31.88
CA LEU A 137 -0.65 -14.61 32.06
C LEU A 137 0.51 -14.92 31.09
N ALA A 138 0.85 -16.19 30.91
CA ALA A 138 1.85 -16.60 29.93
C ALA A 138 1.42 -16.24 28.50
N THR A 139 0.16 -16.47 28.14
CA THR A 139 -0.42 -16.01 26.87
C THR A 139 -0.25 -14.49 26.73
N LEU A 140 -0.65 -13.70 27.74
CA LEU A 140 -0.49 -12.23 27.68
C LEU A 140 0.98 -11.81 27.47
N VAL A 141 1.92 -12.41 28.18
CA VAL A 141 3.36 -12.12 28.01
C VAL A 141 3.84 -12.54 26.62
N SER A 142 3.39 -13.68 26.11
CA SER A 142 3.71 -14.13 24.76
C SER A 142 3.26 -13.13 23.69
N ALA A 143 2.20 -12.34 23.90
CA ALA A 143 1.73 -11.36 22.92
C ALA A 143 2.78 -10.29 22.56
N PHE A 144 3.82 -10.11 23.39
CA PHE A 144 4.92 -9.17 23.17
C PHE A 144 6.12 -9.80 22.44
N TYR A 145 6.00 -11.05 21.97
CA TYR A 145 7.01 -11.73 21.16
C TYR A 145 6.47 -11.99 19.75
N PRO A 146 7.34 -12.08 18.73
CA PRO A 146 6.92 -12.39 17.36
C PRO A 146 6.27 -13.78 17.27
N HIS A 147 5.07 -13.87 16.68
CA HIS A 147 4.36 -15.12 16.40
C HIS A 147 4.16 -15.28 14.90
N GLY A 148 4.16 -16.53 14.43
CA GLY A 148 3.79 -16.83 13.05
C GLY A 148 4.77 -16.27 12.01
N GLY A 149 6.06 -16.17 12.35
CA GLY A 149 7.10 -15.83 11.39
C GLY A 149 6.97 -16.74 10.17
N ILE A 150 6.60 -16.16 9.02
CA ILE A 150 6.53 -16.89 7.77
C ILE A 150 7.97 -17.06 7.29
N HIS A 151 8.63 -18.10 7.81
CA HIS A 151 9.87 -18.58 7.23
C HIS A 151 9.47 -19.37 6.00
N HIS A 152 9.30 -18.68 4.87
CA HIS A 152 9.41 -19.36 3.59
C HIS A 152 10.76 -20.06 3.63
N GLY A 153 10.78 -21.40 3.62
CA GLY A 153 12.01 -22.14 3.35
C GLY A 153 12.59 -21.51 2.10
N VAL A 154 13.83 -21.00 2.20
CA VAL A 154 14.49 -20.24 1.13
C VAL A 154 14.07 -20.86 -0.19
N VAL A 155 13.20 -20.18 -0.92
CA VAL A 155 13.02 -20.51 -2.33
C VAL A 155 14.40 -20.24 -2.85
N LYS A 156 15.19 -21.31 -3.06
CA LYS A 156 16.47 -21.18 -3.73
C LYS A 156 16.13 -20.41 -4.99
N ALA A 157 16.55 -19.15 -5.06
CA ALA A 157 16.48 -18.40 -6.28
C ALA A 157 16.99 -19.37 -7.35
N ALA A 158 16.20 -19.55 -8.42
CA ALA A 158 16.68 -20.31 -9.55
C ALA A 158 18.09 -19.79 -9.87
N ALA A 159 19.03 -20.71 -10.05
CA ALA A 159 20.43 -20.35 -10.25
C ALA A 159 20.52 -19.29 -11.36
N ASP A 160 21.10 -18.14 -11.01
CA ASP A 160 21.57 -17.10 -11.92
C ASP A 160 20.63 -16.72 -13.07
N SER A 161 19.54 -16.04 -12.76
CA SER A 161 19.07 -14.98 -13.65
C SER A 161 19.36 -13.65 -12.98
N LYS A 162 20.60 -13.15 -13.13
CA LYS A 162 20.84 -11.70 -13.00
C LYS A 162 19.74 -11.02 -13.82
N PRO A 163 18.98 -10.06 -13.28
CA PRO A 163 17.99 -9.36 -14.09
C PRO A 163 18.72 -8.81 -15.31
N THR A 164 18.39 -9.31 -16.51
CA THR A 164 19.17 -9.02 -17.73
C THR A 164 19.14 -7.53 -18.08
N LEU A 165 18.18 -6.79 -17.51
CA LEU A 165 17.96 -5.35 -17.65
C LEU A 165 18.53 -4.50 -16.49
N ALA A 166 19.03 -5.13 -15.42
CA ALA A 166 19.62 -4.39 -14.31
C ALA A 166 20.89 -3.68 -14.80
N SER A 167 20.93 -2.35 -14.65
CA SER A 167 22.15 -1.58 -14.94
C SER A 167 23.31 -2.11 -14.07
N GLN A 168 24.51 -2.17 -14.65
CA GLN A 168 25.76 -2.45 -13.92
C GLN A 168 26.30 -1.19 -13.22
N SER A 169 25.60 -0.06 -13.30
CA SER A 169 25.97 1.17 -12.60
C SER A 169 25.76 1.01 -11.10
N ASP A 170 26.72 1.52 -10.33
CA ASP A 170 26.59 1.64 -8.87
C ASP A 170 25.64 2.78 -8.45
N ASN A 171 25.15 3.57 -9.41
CA ASN A 171 24.25 4.69 -9.16
C ASN A 171 22.79 4.24 -8.94
N TRP A 172 22.08 4.96 -8.08
CA TRP A 172 20.62 4.94 -7.97
C TRP A 172 20.02 6.07 -8.81
N GLU A 173 20.03 5.93 -10.14
CA GLU A 173 19.69 6.99 -11.12
C GLU A 173 18.18 7.20 -11.32
N PHE A 174 17.37 6.20 -10.99
CA PHE A 174 15.90 6.24 -11.09
C PHE A 174 15.25 6.02 -9.72
N PHE A 175 13.95 6.31 -9.60
CA PHE A 175 13.18 6.04 -8.37
C PHE A 175 13.37 4.60 -7.84
N ALA A 176 13.48 3.63 -8.75
CA ALA A 176 13.69 2.22 -8.44
C ALA A 176 15.11 1.73 -8.76
N ARG A 177 16.12 2.60 -8.56
CA ARG A 177 17.54 2.43 -8.93
C ARG A 177 17.81 2.59 -10.41
N ASP A 178 17.16 1.79 -11.25
CA ASP A 178 17.28 1.86 -12.71
C ASP A 178 15.90 1.86 -13.39
N ALA A 179 15.91 1.98 -14.72
CA ALA A 179 14.69 2.11 -15.53
C ALA A 179 13.77 0.87 -15.46
N SER A 180 14.27 -0.29 -14.99
CA SER A 180 13.50 -1.54 -14.92
C SER A 180 12.43 -1.54 -13.83
N GLY A 181 12.48 -0.66 -12.84
CA GLY A 181 11.48 -0.65 -11.76
C GLY A 181 11.66 -1.74 -10.70
N THR A 182 12.66 -2.63 -10.82
CA THR A 182 12.81 -3.81 -9.95
C THR A 182 13.17 -3.49 -8.49
N ARG A 183 13.77 -2.32 -8.23
CA ARG A 183 14.31 -1.94 -6.91
C ARG A 183 15.33 -2.94 -6.35
N PHE A 184 15.86 -3.82 -7.19
CA PHE A 184 16.89 -4.76 -6.81
C PHE A 184 18.19 -3.98 -6.55
N ALA A 185 19.00 -4.38 -5.58
CA ALA A 185 20.36 -3.87 -5.38
C ALA A 185 21.32 -5.05 -5.53
N PRO A 186 22.35 -4.99 -6.39
CA PRO A 186 23.19 -6.15 -6.70
C PRO A 186 24.37 -6.27 -5.73
N TYR A 187 24.36 -5.51 -4.62
CA TYR A 187 25.42 -5.43 -3.62
C TYR A 187 25.22 -6.51 -2.55
N ASP A 188 26.31 -7.16 -2.16
CA ASP A 188 26.32 -8.28 -1.22
C ASP A 188 27.14 -8.01 0.05
N ASP A 189 27.54 -6.75 0.28
CA ASP A 189 28.22 -6.35 1.53
C ASP A 189 27.34 -6.54 2.77
N ILE A 190 26.01 -6.35 2.63
CA ILE A 190 25.02 -6.59 3.68
C ILE A 190 24.25 -7.86 3.35
N THR A 191 24.39 -8.89 4.19
CA THR A 191 23.80 -10.22 4.01
C THR A 191 22.93 -10.62 5.21
N PRO A 192 22.08 -11.65 5.08
CA PRO A 192 21.33 -12.19 6.23
C PRO A 192 22.21 -12.60 7.42
N GLU A 193 23.46 -13.00 7.19
CA GLU A 193 24.40 -13.42 8.22
C GLU A 193 24.97 -12.24 9.03
N ASN A 194 25.14 -11.08 8.39
CA ASN A 194 25.84 -9.93 8.97
C ASN A 194 24.93 -8.73 9.29
N VAL A 195 23.68 -8.67 8.79
CA VAL A 195 22.76 -7.54 8.97
C VAL A 195 22.50 -7.16 10.43
N LYS A 196 22.62 -8.13 11.35
CA LYS A 196 22.55 -7.90 12.81
C LYS A 196 23.63 -6.95 13.35
N ASN A 197 24.71 -6.73 12.59
CA ASN A 197 25.80 -5.85 12.95
C ASN A 197 25.65 -4.44 12.37
N LEU A 198 24.58 -4.17 11.61
CA LEU A 198 24.35 -2.89 10.95
C LEU A 198 24.26 -1.76 11.99
N LYS A 199 24.90 -0.64 11.70
CA LYS A 199 24.90 0.58 12.53
C LYS A 199 24.57 1.78 11.66
N VAL A 200 23.94 2.78 12.26
CA VAL A 200 23.72 4.07 11.61
C VAL A 200 25.09 4.70 11.29
N ALA A 201 25.34 4.98 10.01
CA ALA A 201 26.55 5.65 9.56
C ALA A 201 26.49 7.16 9.85
N TRP A 202 25.37 7.80 9.48
CA TRP A 202 25.08 9.21 9.75
C TRP A 202 23.57 9.45 9.72
N THR A 203 23.14 10.63 10.16
CA THR A 203 21.75 11.09 10.09
C THR A 203 21.72 12.54 9.63
N TYR A 204 20.90 12.85 8.62
CA TYR A 204 20.69 14.20 8.13
C TYR A 204 19.30 14.71 8.54
N HIS A 205 19.25 15.85 9.22
CA HIS A 205 18.00 16.52 9.56
C HIS A 205 17.65 17.53 8.48
N THR A 206 16.63 17.22 7.68
CA THR A 206 16.22 18.03 6.52
C THR A 206 15.71 19.43 6.86
N GLY A 207 15.39 19.68 8.13
CA GLY A 207 14.74 20.91 8.58
C GLY A 207 13.32 21.06 8.04
N ARG A 208 12.67 19.96 7.61
CA ARG A 208 11.28 20.01 7.13
C ARG A 208 10.34 20.52 8.21
N ARG A 209 9.21 21.09 7.79
CA ARG A 209 8.11 21.44 8.69
C ARG A 209 7.51 20.16 9.31
N VAL A 210 7.31 20.16 10.63
CA VAL A 210 6.78 19.01 11.40
C VAL A 210 5.50 19.31 12.18
N SER A 211 4.99 20.54 12.12
CA SER A 211 3.75 20.95 12.81
C SER A 211 2.93 21.94 11.98
N GLY A 212 1.62 21.98 12.23
CA GLY A 212 0.66 22.89 11.56
C GLY A 212 -0.14 22.21 10.44
N PRO A 213 -1.03 22.93 9.75
CA PRO A 213 -1.75 22.40 8.59
C PRO A 213 -0.80 22.19 7.40
N GLY A 214 -1.00 21.09 6.66
CA GLY A 214 -0.24 20.78 5.45
C GLY A 214 1.23 20.41 5.68
N ILE A 215 1.61 19.81 6.82
CA ILE A 215 3.02 19.41 7.07
C ILE A 215 3.63 18.49 6.00
N GLY A 216 2.77 17.84 5.22
CA GLY A 216 3.15 16.91 4.18
C GLY A 216 3.61 15.55 4.68
N VAL A 217 3.74 14.63 3.72
CA VAL A 217 4.15 13.24 3.94
C VAL A 217 5.53 13.04 3.33
N ASP A 218 6.40 12.32 4.02
CA ASP A 218 7.76 12.03 3.55
C ASP A 218 7.72 10.72 2.73
N GLU A 219 7.67 10.88 1.41
CA GLU A 219 7.61 9.77 0.44
C GLU A 219 8.85 9.72 -0.45
N ASN A 220 9.85 10.57 -0.18
CA ASN A 220 11.01 10.74 -1.03
C ASN A 220 11.88 9.49 -1.03
N THR A 221 12.17 8.96 -2.23
CA THR A 221 13.28 8.04 -2.44
C THR A 221 14.47 8.85 -2.99
N PRO A 222 15.55 9.03 -2.20
CA PRO A 222 16.71 9.78 -2.67
C PRO A 222 17.33 9.17 -3.93
N LEU A 223 17.81 10.05 -4.81
CA LEU A 223 18.58 9.69 -6.00
C LEU A 223 20.07 9.79 -5.67
N GLN A 224 20.90 8.84 -6.10
CA GLN A 224 22.34 8.87 -5.84
C GLN A 224 23.13 8.75 -7.15
N ILE A 225 24.05 9.69 -7.36
CA ILE A 225 24.97 9.72 -8.49
C ILE A 225 26.38 9.89 -7.95
N GLY A 226 27.22 8.87 -8.14
CA GLY A 226 28.59 8.85 -7.62
C GLY A 226 28.64 9.06 -6.10
N ASP A 227 29.27 10.14 -5.65
CA ASP A 227 29.45 10.44 -4.23
C ASP A 227 28.34 11.34 -3.65
N THR A 228 27.29 11.63 -4.42
CA THR A 228 26.28 12.62 -4.07
C THR A 228 24.88 12.01 -4.01
N LEU A 229 24.19 12.24 -2.90
CA LEU A 229 22.80 11.87 -2.67
C LEU A 229 21.91 13.11 -2.78
N TYR A 230 20.90 13.07 -3.64
CA TYR A 230 19.93 14.14 -3.82
C TYR A 230 18.60 13.74 -3.18
N SER A 231 18.08 14.63 -2.33
CA SER A 231 16.85 14.39 -1.58
C SER A 231 15.97 15.62 -1.62
N CYS A 232 14.64 15.42 -1.59
CA CYS A 232 13.67 16.49 -1.48
C CYS A 232 12.78 16.30 -0.24
N THR A 233 12.40 17.42 0.38
CA THR A 233 11.38 17.43 1.45
C THR A 233 9.97 17.53 0.86
N PRO A 234 8.89 17.36 1.66
CA PRO A 234 7.51 17.50 1.17
C PRO A 234 7.17 18.85 0.53
N LEU A 235 7.91 19.92 0.85
CA LEU A 235 7.79 21.25 0.22
C LEU A 235 8.83 21.47 -0.89
N ASN A 236 9.39 20.39 -1.43
CA ASN A 236 10.39 20.37 -2.49
C ASN A 236 11.68 21.13 -2.20
N VAL A 237 12.04 21.36 -0.92
CA VAL A 237 13.41 21.79 -0.60
C VAL A 237 14.37 20.67 -1.01
N VAL A 238 15.22 20.93 -2.00
CA VAL A 238 16.17 19.97 -2.56
C VAL A 238 17.52 20.15 -1.87
N THR A 239 18.14 19.05 -1.46
CA THR A 239 19.49 19.05 -0.88
C THR A 239 20.35 18.03 -1.58
N ALA A 240 21.56 18.43 -1.98
CA ALA A 240 22.63 17.49 -2.30
C ALA A 240 23.47 17.23 -1.05
N LEU A 241 23.67 15.95 -0.74
CA LEU A 241 24.41 15.47 0.40
C LEU A 241 25.62 14.68 -0.11
N ASP A 242 26.74 14.82 0.58
CA ASP A 242 27.85 13.88 0.48
C ASP A 242 27.40 12.50 1.01
N ALA A 243 27.50 11.46 0.18
CA ALA A 243 26.93 10.14 0.49
C ALA A 243 27.62 9.45 1.68
N ASP A 244 28.91 9.70 1.89
CA ASP A 244 29.71 9.07 2.95
C ASP A 244 29.51 9.74 4.31
N SER A 245 29.40 11.07 4.33
CA SER A 245 29.33 11.85 5.58
C SER A 245 27.95 12.41 5.93
N GLY A 246 27.01 12.43 4.98
CA GLY A 246 25.69 13.02 5.16
C GLY A 246 25.69 14.55 5.24
N LYS A 247 26.81 15.22 4.96
CA LYS A 247 26.91 16.68 4.98
C LYS A 247 26.30 17.29 3.73
N ALA A 248 25.52 18.35 3.90
CA ALA A 248 24.97 19.11 2.78
C ALA A 248 26.09 19.80 1.98
N ARG A 249 26.10 19.55 0.68
CA ARG A 249 26.93 20.25 -0.32
C ARG A 249 26.27 21.55 -0.73
N TRP A 250 24.98 21.50 -1.02
CA TRP A 250 24.13 22.65 -1.29
C TRP A 250 22.68 22.35 -0.92
N ARG A 251 21.87 23.41 -0.76
CA ARG A 251 20.44 23.35 -0.48
C ARG A 251 19.71 24.41 -1.29
N PHE A 252 18.63 24.01 -1.95
CA PHE A 252 17.76 24.89 -2.74
C PHE A 252 16.33 24.82 -2.19
N ASP A 253 15.76 25.99 -1.88
CA ASP A 253 14.38 26.12 -1.41
C ASP A 253 13.56 26.80 -2.52
N PRO A 254 12.62 26.09 -3.17
CA PRO A 254 11.77 26.68 -4.20
C PRO A 254 10.68 27.59 -3.64
N HIS A 255 10.53 27.65 -2.31
CA HIS A 255 9.43 28.27 -1.59
C HIS A 255 8.05 27.79 -2.09
N ALA A 256 7.96 26.52 -2.47
CA ALA A 256 6.75 25.93 -3.03
C ALA A 256 5.65 25.83 -1.96
N GLN A 257 4.41 26.15 -2.35
CA GLN A 257 3.26 26.15 -1.46
C GLN A 257 2.03 25.56 -2.12
N THR A 258 1.34 24.69 -1.39
CA THR A 258 0.05 24.14 -1.78
C THR A 258 -0.85 23.99 -0.55
N ALA A 259 -2.16 23.97 -0.78
CA ALA A 259 -3.15 23.69 0.25
C ALA A 259 -3.25 22.20 0.60
N GLU A 260 -2.95 21.31 -0.33
CA GLU A 260 -3.17 19.87 -0.20
C GLU A 260 -2.11 19.05 -0.95
N HIS A 261 -2.05 17.74 -0.63
CA HIS A 261 -1.12 16.78 -1.25
C HIS A 261 0.35 17.27 -1.27
N VAL A 262 0.80 17.74 -0.09
CA VAL A 262 2.18 18.20 0.14
C VAL A 262 3.11 16.98 0.24
N THR A 263 3.73 16.58 -0.86
CA THR A 263 4.69 15.47 -0.91
C THR A 263 5.71 15.67 -2.02
N CYS A 264 6.88 15.06 -1.86
CA CYS A 264 7.87 14.89 -2.92
C CYS A 264 8.35 13.44 -2.91
N ARG A 265 8.36 12.79 -4.08
CA ARG A 265 8.73 11.37 -4.21
C ARG A 265 10.16 11.14 -4.68
N GLY A 266 10.79 12.16 -5.23
CA GLY A 266 12.16 12.09 -5.72
C GLY A 266 12.48 13.19 -6.71
N VAL A 267 13.65 13.07 -7.31
CA VAL A 267 14.14 13.96 -8.37
C VAL A 267 14.63 13.11 -9.56
N GLY A 268 14.68 13.71 -10.74
CA GLY A 268 15.30 13.12 -11.93
C GLY A 268 16.72 13.67 -12.14
N TYR A 269 17.59 12.91 -12.80
CA TYR A 269 18.95 13.32 -13.14
C TYR A 269 19.21 13.23 -14.64
N TYR A 270 19.84 14.27 -15.19
CA TYR A 270 20.30 14.31 -16.58
C TYR A 270 21.75 14.76 -16.66
N ASP A 271 22.52 14.15 -17.56
CA ASP A 271 23.91 14.51 -17.85
C ASP A 271 24.11 14.66 -19.36
N VAL A 272 24.48 15.86 -19.79
CA VAL A 272 24.79 16.20 -21.20
C VAL A 272 25.87 15.29 -21.78
N GLN A 273 26.84 14.84 -20.97
CA GLN A 273 27.92 13.98 -21.46
C GLN A 273 27.40 12.58 -21.81
N ASN A 274 26.40 12.08 -21.08
CA ASN A 274 25.78 10.77 -21.31
C ASN A 274 24.71 10.81 -22.41
N ASP A 275 24.31 12.00 -22.86
CA ASP A 275 23.34 12.15 -23.93
C ASP A 275 23.94 11.76 -25.29
N THR A 276 23.48 10.64 -25.84
CA THR A 276 23.94 10.11 -27.14
C THR A 276 23.23 10.77 -28.33
N SER A 277 22.21 11.59 -28.10
CA SER A 277 21.51 12.32 -29.17
C SER A 277 22.22 13.62 -29.58
N LEU A 278 23.21 14.05 -28.81
CA LEU A 278 23.97 15.27 -29.04
C LEU A 278 25.34 14.98 -29.69
N THR A 279 25.71 15.80 -30.68
CA THR A 279 27.06 15.88 -31.23
C THR A 279 28.04 16.53 -30.23
N ALA A 280 29.34 16.35 -30.45
CA ALA A 280 30.37 16.99 -29.62
C ALA A 280 30.28 18.53 -29.64
N GLN A 281 29.85 19.11 -30.76
CA GLN A 281 29.66 20.55 -30.89
C GLN A 281 28.46 21.05 -30.08
N GLU A 282 27.33 20.33 -30.10
CA GLU A 282 26.16 20.69 -29.29
C GLU A 282 26.46 20.54 -27.80
N LYS A 283 27.15 19.47 -27.39
CA LYS A 283 27.62 19.30 -26.00
C LYS A 283 28.47 20.48 -25.56
N ALA A 284 29.31 21.03 -26.44
CA ALA A 284 30.16 22.18 -26.14
C ALA A 284 29.46 23.55 -26.18
N SER A 285 28.15 23.61 -26.48
CA SER A 285 27.40 24.86 -26.51
C SER A 285 27.43 25.56 -25.12
N PRO A 286 27.56 26.90 -25.06
CA PRO A 286 27.61 27.63 -23.79
C PRO A 286 26.42 27.33 -22.88
N ASP A 287 25.21 27.26 -23.44
CA ASP A 287 23.97 27.02 -22.69
C ASP A 287 23.97 25.66 -21.99
N LEU A 288 24.43 24.59 -22.67
CA LEU A 288 24.53 23.26 -22.06
C LEU A 288 25.72 23.16 -21.10
N GLN A 289 26.81 23.89 -21.34
CA GLN A 289 27.97 23.91 -20.45
C GLN A 289 27.74 24.69 -19.15
N GLN A 290 26.80 25.63 -19.12
CA GLN A 290 26.39 26.32 -17.89
C GLN A 290 25.68 25.37 -16.91
N CYS A 291 24.87 24.44 -17.44
CA CYS A 291 24.11 23.46 -16.65
C CYS A 291 24.21 22.05 -17.26
N PRO A 292 25.39 21.42 -17.21
CA PRO A 292 25.66 20.17 -17.93
C PRO A 292 25.07 18.95 -17.21
N GLN A 293 24.96 19.03 -15.89
CA GLN A 293 24.36 18.01 -15.04
C GLN A 293 23.18 18.64 -14.32
N ARG A 294 22.00 18.04 -14.44
CA ARG A 294 20.74 18.64 -14.02
C ARG A 294 19.98 17.74 -13.06
N ILE A 295 19.44 18.35 -12.02
CA ILE A 295 18.43 17.76 -11.14
C ILE A 295 17.07 18.34 -11.52
N LEU A 296 16.13 17.48 -11.88
CA LEU A 296 14.78 17.84 -12.29
C LEU A 296 13.82 17.52 -11.14
N VAL A 297 12.98 18.48 -10.77
CA VAL A 297 11.99 18.29 -9.69
C VAL A 297 10.66 18.92 -10.06
N SER A 298 9.59 18.16 -9.88
CA SER A 298 8.21 18.64 -9.91
C SER A 298 7.84 19.17 -8.52
N THR A 299 7.32 20.38 -8.47
CA THR A 299 7.00 21.05 -7.20
C THR A 299 5.51 21.01 -6.91
N VAL A 300 5.16 21.02 -5.62
CA VAL A 300 3.77 20.93 -5.15
C VAL A 300 2.88 22.09 -5.59
N ASP A 301 3.46 23.22 -6.03
CA ASP A 301 2.77 24.37 -6.61
C ASP A 301 2.70 24.33 -8.15
N ALA A 302 3.07 23.18 -8.73
CA ALA A 302 3.04 22.83 -10.13
C ALA A 302 4.05 23.57 -11.03
N ARG A 303 5.31 23.65 -10.59
CA ARG A 303 6.45 23.98 -11.47
C ARG A 303 7.33 22.76 -11.70
N LEU A 304 7.86 22.61 -12.90
CA LEU A 304 9.01 21.75 -13.17
C LEU A 304 10.27 22.61 -13.14
N LEU A 305 11.20 22.30 -12.24
CA LEU A 305 12.45 23.03 -12.06
C LEU A 305 13.64 22.21 -12.55
N ALA A 306 14.66 22.89 -13.08
CA ALA A 306 15.96 22.31 -13.39
C ALA A 306 17.05 23.02 -12.59
N LEU A 307 17.81 22.27 -11.80
CA LEU A 307 18.91 22.75 -10.97
C LEU A 307 20.24 22.17 -11.47
N ASN A 308 21.32 22.95 -11.43
CA ASN A 308 22.66 22.44 -11.63
C ASN A 308 22.99 21.44 -10.51
N ALA A 309 23.32 20.20 -10.87
CA ALA A 309 23.53 19.13 -9.90
C ALA A 309 24.69 19.42 -8.93
N LYS A 310 25.69 20.22 -9.33
CA LYS A 310 26.85 20.55 -8.50
C LYS A 310 26.65 21.77 -7.61
N THR A 311 25.88 22.76 -8.05
CA THR A 311 25.76 24.06 -7.35
C THR A 311 24.40 24.28 -6.70
N GLY A 312 23.35 23.59 -7.18
CA GLY A 312 21.97 23.80 -6.76
C GLY A 312 21.32 25.05 -7.34
N GLU A 313 22.01 25.80 -8.22
CA GLU A 313 21.47 26.97 -8.90
C GLU A 313 20.52 26.56 -10.03
N LEU A 314 19.53 27.39 -10.33
CA LEU A 314 18.61 27.17 -11.45
C LEU A 314 19.37 27.18 -12.79
N CYS A 315 19.06 26.22 -13.67
CA CYS A 315 19.55 26.24 -15.04
C CYS A 315 18.83 27.33 -15.83
N ASP A 316 19.47 28.49 -16.04
CA ASP A 316 18.84 29.67 -16.66
C ASP A 316 18.20 29.37 -18.03
N ASN A 317 18.81 28.47 -18.79
CA ASN A 317 18.36 28.08 -20.13
C ASN A 317 17.13 27.14 -20.15
N PHE A 318 16.56 26.78 -19.01
CA PHE A 318 15.42 25.87 -18.90
C PHE A 318 14.11 26.61 -18.63
N GLY A 319 13.15 26.53 -19.55
CA GLY A 319 11.86 27.22 -19.44
C GLY A 319 12.04 28.73 -19.28
N HIS A 320 11.39 29.28 -18.26
CA HIS A 320 11.54 30.67 -17.86
C HIS A 320 12.48 30.77 -16.64
N HIS A 321 13.78 30.96 -16.91
CA HIS A 321 14.84 31.10 -15.89
C HIS A 321 14.91 29.92 -14.90
N GLY A 322 14.91 28.69 -15.43
CA GLY A 322 15.01 27.44 -14.67
C GLY A 322 13.69 26.80 -14.27
N SER A 323 12.55 27.35 -14.71
CA SER A 323 11.21 26.91 -14.32
C SER A 323 10.25 26.80 -15.51
N VAL A 324 9.47 25.72 -15.54
CA VAL A 324 8.31 25.54 -16.44
C VAL A 324 7.04 25.52 -15.60
N ASP A 325 6.03 26.32 -15.99
CA ASP A 325 4.71 26.32 -15.37
C ASP A 325 3.87 25.14 -15.88
N LEU A 326 3.56 24.20 -15.00
CA LEU A 326 2.78 23.01 -15.34
C LEU A 326 1.27 23.28 -15.33
N LYS A 327 0.79 24.46 -14.95
CA LYS A 327 -0.64 24.82 -15.01
C LYS A 327 -1.07 25.30 -16.40
N GLN A 328 -0.13 25.52 -17.31
CA GLN A 328 -0.45 25.91 -18.68
C GLN A 328 -1.39 24.88 -19.33
N GLY A 329 -2.51 25.37 -19.89
CA GLY A 329 -3.54 24.55 -20.54
C GLY A 329 -4.54 23.88 -19.58
N MET A 330 -4.43 24.14 -18.28
CA MET A 330 -5.34 23.57 -17.27
C MET A 330 -6.50 24.50 -16.90
N ASP A 331 -6.47 25.77 -17.28
CA ASP A 331 -7.14 26.95 -16.68
C ASP A 331 -8.65 27.12 -16.94
N ASN A 332 -9.37 26.05 -17.27
CA ASN A 332 -10.80 26.12 -17.55
C ASN A 332 -11.70 26.40 -16.33
N THR A 333 -11.21 26.14 -15.11
CA THR A 333 -12.02 26.25 -13.89
C THR A 333 -11.20 26.82 -12.73
N GLU A 334 -11.87 27.31 -11.69
CA GLU A 334 -11.19 27.67 -10.44
C GLU A 334 -10.50 26.46 -9.76
N ASN A 335 -11.00 25.25 -10.02
CA ASN A 335 -10.42 24.01 -9.51
C ASN A 335 -9.12 23.64 -10.23
N SER A 336 -8.83 24.20 -11.41
CA SER A 336 -7.57 24.03 -12.13
C SER A 336 -6.32 24.42 -11.33
N LYS A 337 -6.52 25.17 -10.23
CA LYS A 337 -5.48 25.49 -9.24
C LYS A 337 -5.10 24.30 -8.34
N ARG A 338 -5.85 23.19 -8.38
CA ARG A 338 -5.69 21.95 -7.59
C ARG A 338 -4.92 20.84 -8.33
N TYR A 339 -4.05 21.23 -9.25
CA TYR A 339 -3.11 20.31 -9.88
C TYR A 339 -1.84 20.23 -9.02
N HIS A 340 -1.52 19.03 -8.53
CA HIS A 340 -0.39 18.79 -7.63
C HIS A 340 0.54 17.72 -8.22
N PRO A 341 1.61 18.11 -8.91
CA PRO A 341 2.62 17.17 -9.38
C PRO A 341 3.32 16.47 -8.23
N THR A 342 3.03 15.18 -8.06
CA THR A 342 3.65 14.34 -7.03
C THR A 342 4.55 13.24 -7.61
N SER A 343 4.45 12.99 -8.91
CA SER A 343 5.26 11.97 -9.60
C SER A 343 6.71 12.46 -9.78
N THR A 344 7.67 11.57 -9.54
CA THR A 344 9.09 11.82 -9.84
C THR A 344 9.26 11.95 -11.36
N PRO A 345 9.88 13.04 -11.88
CA PRO A 345 10.16 13.15 -13.30
C PRO A 345 11.03 11.98 -13.78
N VAL A 346 10.53 11.19 -14.74
CA VAL A 346 11.26 10.05 -15.31
C VAL A 346 12.08 10.54 -16.48
N ILE A 347 13.41 10.43 -16.39
CA ILE A 347 14.34 10.89 -17.41
C ILE A 347 14.61 9.78 -18.43
N MET A 348 14.33 10.06 -19.70
CA MET A 348 14.37 9.16 -20.84
C MET A 348 15.30 9.74 -21.91
N GLY A 349 16.60 9.79 -21.61
CA GLY A 349 17.54 10.59 -22.39
C GLY A 349 17.33 12.08 -22.14
N HIS A 350 17.08 12.87 -23.18
CA HIS A 350 16.79 14.30 -23.06
C HIS A 350 15.30 14.61 -22.80
N ILE A 351 14.44 13.60 -22.66
CA ILE A 351 13.01 13.77 -22.42
C ILE A 351 12.71 13.45 -20.96
N ALA A 352 12.04 14.35 -20.23
CA ALA A 352 11.47 14.08 -18.92
C ALA A 352 9.96 13.94 -19.02
N VAL A 353 9.42 12.80 -18.61
CA VAL A 353 7.97 12.58 -18.52
C VAL A 353 7.50 12.70 -17.07
N LEU A 354 6.37 13.36 -16.87
CA LEU A 354 5.69 13.41 -15.57
C LEU A 354 4.17 13.51 -15.74
N GLY A 355 3.47 12.87 -14.82
CA GLY A 355 2.05 13.13 -14.54
C GLY A 355 1.90 13.98 -13.28
N GLY A 356 0.67 14.07 -12.77
CA GLY A 356 0.38 14.73 -11.52
C GLY A 356 -0.82 14.13 -10.83
N TRP A 357 -0.96 14.43 -9.55
CA TRP A 357 -2.16 14.15 -8.80
C TRP A 357 -3.18 15.28 -9.05
N VAL A 358 -4.44 14.90 -9.19
CA VAL A 358 -5.59 15.79 -9.16
C VAL A 358 -6.51 15.28 -8.07
N ARG A 359 -7.32 16.17 -7.49
CA ARG A 359 -8.36 15.70 -6.58
C ARG A 359 -9.39 14.97 -7.41
N ASP A 360 -9.66 13.74 -7.03
CA ASP A 360 -10.35 12.76 -7.87
C ASP A 360 -11.74 12.43 -7.32
N ILE A 361 -12.05 12.83 -6.09
CA ILE A 361 -13.36 12.64 -5.45
C ILE A 361 -14.46 13.63 -5.86
N ILE A 362 -14.18 14.65 -6.68
CA ILE A 362 -15.16 15.71 -7.03
C ILE A 362 -15.09 16.14 -8.50
N HIS A 363 -16.18 16.75 -8.98
CA HIS A 363 -16.26 17.32 -10.33
C HIS A 363 -15.47 18.63 -10.51
N GLY A 364 -15.23 18.96 -11.78
CA GLY A 364 -14.58 20.17 -12.27
C GLY A 364 -13.06 20.16 -12.11
N GLU A 365 -12.47 19.02 -11.78
CA GLU A 365 -11.06 18.88 -11.45
C GLU A 365 -10.15 18.97 -12.69
N PRO A 366 -8.88 19.39 -12.52
CA PRO A 366 -7.96 19.55 -13.64
C PRO A 366 -7.77 18.25 -14.44
N SER A 367 -7.18 18.40 -15.62
CA SER A 367 -6.81 17.24 -16.43
C SER A 367 -5.73 16.40 -15.75
N GLY A 368 -5.85 15.09 -15.87
CA GLY A 368 -4.81 14.11 -15.55
C GLY A 368 -3.70 13.99 -16.60
N VAL A 369 -3.58 14.95 -17.54
CA VAL A 369 -2.63 14.92 -18.66
C VAL A 369 -1.21 14.53 -18.21
N VAL A 370 -0.58 13.66 -19.01
CA VAL A 370 0.83 13.33 -18.87
C VAL A 370 1.62 14.10 -19.91
N ARG A 371 2.69 14.77 -19.50
CA ARG A 371 3.49 15.61 -20.40
C ARG A 371 4.95 15.20 -20.37
N ALA A 372 5.58 15.40 -21.52
CA ALA A 372 7.00 15.25 -21.68
C ALA A 372 7.66 16.57 -22.06
N PHE A 373 8.82 16.83 -21.46
CA PHE A 373 9.57 18.06 -21.64
C PHE A 373 11.01 17.75 -22.03
N ASP A 374 11.60 18.57 -22.89
CA ASP A 374 13.01 18.51 -23.20
C ASP A 374 13.80 19.06 -22.00
N VAL A 375 14.59 18.23 -21.33
CA VAL A 375 15.34 18.57 -20.12
C VAL A 375 16.40 19.65 -20.35
N ARG A 376 16.77 19.93 -21.61
CA ARG A 376 17.79 20.89 -21.98
C ARG A 376 17.27 22.32 -22.00
N ASN A 377 15.98 22.50 -22.33
CA ASN A 377 15.39 23.82 -22.55
C ASN A 377 13.98 24.01 -21.96
N GLY A 378 13.33 22.97 -21.46
CA GLY A 378 12.00 23.02 -20.84
C GLY A 378 10.83 23.05 -21.83
N ASN A 379 11.08 22.90 -23.12
CA ASN A 379 10.01 22.87 -24.13
C ASN A 379 9.20 21.58 -24.00
N VAL A 380 7.88 21.68 -24.20
CA VAL A 380 7.02 20.49 -24.30
C VAL A 380 7.38 19.71 -25.56
N VAL A 381 7.60 18.41 -25.42
CA VAL A 381 7.82 17.47 -26.52
C VAL A 381 6.48 16.89 -26.97
N TRP A 382 5.69 16.39 -26.02
CA TRP A 382 4.36 15.86 -26.24
C TRP A 382 3.50 15.96 -24.97
N ALA A 383 2.18 15.92 -25.16
CA ALA A 383 1.17 15.93 -24.11
C ALA A 383 0.10 14.87 -24.41
N TRP A 384 0.01 13.85 -23.56
CA TRP A 384 -0.99 12.80 -23.64
C TRP A 384 -2.21 13.17 -22.78
N ASP A 385 -3.25 13.66 -23.45
CA ASP A 385 -4.54 14.00 -22.85
C ASP A 385 -5.53 12.84 -23.07
N VAL A 386 -6.05 12.25 -22.00
CA VAL A 386 -7.02 11.14 -22.07
C VAL A 386 -8.23 11.49 -22.94
N GLY A 387 -8.70 12.74 -22.94
CA GLY A 387 -9.84 13.13 -23.77
C GLY A 387 -9.52 13.23 -25.26
N GLN A 388 -8.24 13.35 -25.63
CA GLN A 388 -7.75 13.44 -27.01
C GLN A 388 -6.41 12.71 -27.17
N PRO A 389 -6.35 11.39 -26.95
CA PRO A 389 -5.10 10.64 -26.80
C PRO A 389 -4.35 10.42 -28.13
N GLU A 390 -5.01 10.68 -29.26
CA GLU A 390 -4.40 10.66 -30.60
C GLU A 390 -3.77 12.02 -30.95
N ASN A 391 -4.15 13.08 -30.23
CA ASN A 391 -3.61 14.42 -30.41
C ASN A 391 -2.49 14.63 -29.38
N VAL A 392 -1.31 14.05 -29.63
CA VAL A 392 -0.21 13.99 -28.65
C VAL A 392 0.78 15.15 -28.75
N THR A 393 0.73 15.94 -29.83
CA THR A 393 1.63 17.09 -29.99
C THR A 393 1.12 18.32 -29.26
N ASP A 394 2.04 19.04 -28.62
CA ASP A 394 1.79 20.34 -27.97
C ASP A 394 2.46 21.46 -28.76
N PRO A 395 1.77 22.07 -29.74
CA PRO A 395 2.22 23.29 -30.35
C PRO A 395 1.84 24.45 -29.43
N GLN A 396 2.84 25.00 -28.74
CA GLN A 396 2.78 26.20 -27.92
C GLN A 396 1.66 27.18 -28.34
N LYS A 397 0.75 27.44 -27.37
CA LYS A 397 -0.29 28.49 -27.28
C LYS A 397 -1.73 28.03 -27.54
N GLY A 398 -2.45 27.79 -26.45
CA GLY A 398 -3.92 27.81 -26.39
C GLY A 398 -4.60 26.44 -26.34
N ARG A 399 -3.85 25.34 -26.31
CA ARG A 399 -4.43 24.04 -26.02
C ARG A 399 -4.92 23.99 -24.57
N VAL A 400 -6.14 23.55 -24.43
CA VAL A 400 -6.83 23.36 -23.18
C VAL A 400 -7.07 21.87 -23.01
N TYR A 401 -6.62 21.31 -21.89
CA TYR A 401 -6.72 19.87 -21.63
C TYR A 401 -8.09 19.48 -21.08
N THR A 402 -8.47 18.23 -21.35
CA THR A 402 -9.77 17.69 -20.95
C THR A 402 -9.83 17.54 -19.42
N LEU A 403 -10.84 18.15 -18.80
CA LEU A 403 -11.05 18.07 -17.34
C LEU A 403 -11.46 16.67 -16.89
N GLU A 404 -11.26 16.40 -15.58
CA GLU A 404 -11.74 15.19 -14.92
C GLU A 404 -11.32 13.90 -15.64
N THR A 405 -10.06 13.83 -16.05
CA THR A 405 -9.50 12.66 -16.69
C THR A 405 -8.65 11.85 -15.72
N PRO A 406 -8.56 10.51 -15.90
CA PRO A 406 -7.56 9.67 -15.27
C PRO A 406 -6.17 10.32 -15.24
N ASN A 407 -5.58 10.36 -14.05
CA ASN A 407 -4.28 11.00 -13.82
C ASN A 407 -3.15 9.96 -13.75
N VAL A 408 -1.89 10.41 -13.67
CA VAL A 408 -0.74 9.53 -13.37
C VAL A 408 0.01 10.16 -12.21
N TRP A 409 -0.47 9.89 -11.00
CA TRP A 409 0.09 10.46 -9.78
C TRP A 409 1.36 9.74 -9.30
N THR A 410 1.52 8.46 -9.64
CA THR A 410 2.69 7.62 -9.32
C THR A 410 3.77 7.70 -10.41
N VAL A 411 4.84 6.90 -10.28
CA VAL A 411 6.02 6.93 -11.17
C VAL A 411 5.82 5.99 -12.38
N PRO A 412 5.91 6.49 -13.63
CA PRO A 412 5.94 5.65 -14.82
C PRO A 412 7.15 4.71 -14.88
N ALA A 413 7.05 3.61 -15.64
CA ALA A 413 8.20 2.78 -16.00
C ALA A 413 8.66 3.09 -17.43
N PHE A 414 9.97 3.05 -17.69
CA PHE A 414 10.54 3.36 -19.00
C PHE A 414 11.34 2.15 -19.52
N ASP A 415 10.96 1.66 -20.71
CA ASP A 415 11.71 0.67 -21.46
C ASP A 415 12.49 1.36 -22.59
N LYS A 416 13.80 1.48 -22.39
CA LYS A 416 14.72 2.06 -23.36
C LYS A 416 14.84 1.21 -24.64
N GLU A 417 14.74 -0.11 -24.55
CA GLU A 417 14.90 -1.01 -25.70
C GLU A 417 13.71 -0.92 -26.65
N LEU A 418 12.51 -0.78 -26.09
CA LEU A 418 11.27 -0.65 -26.86
C LEU A 418 10.87 0.79 -27.17
N ASN A 419 11.57 1.77 -26.56
CA ASN A 419 11.20 3.19 -26.59
C ASN A 419 9.77 3.44 -26.09
N LEU A 420 9.36 2.75 -25.01
CA LEU A 420 8.02 2.83 -24.44
C LEU A 420 8.05 3.34 -23.01
N VAL A 421 7.00 4.09 -22.65
CA VAL A 421 6.69 4.48 -21.29
C VAL A 421 5.38 3.83 -20.89
N TYR A 422 5.36 3.24 -19.71
CA TYR A 422 4.18 2.61 -19.14
C TYR A 422 3.60 3.51 -18.05
N LEU A 423 2.40 4.00 -18.33
CA LEU A 423 1.64 4.93 -17.51
C LEU A 423 0.62 4.14 -16.68
N PRO A 424 0.83 3.97 -15.36
CA PRO A 424 -0.20 3.49 -14.45
C PRO A 424 -1.21 4.61 -14.17
N THR A 425 -2.44 4.47 -14.67
CA THR A 425 -3.44 5.53 -14.58
C THR A 425 -4.37 5.41 -13.36
N GLY A 426 -4.83 6.58 -12.93
CA GLY A 426 -5.95 6.86 -12.05
C GLY A 426 -7.29 6.34 -12.58
N ASN A 427 -8.31 6.39 -11.75
CA ASN A 427 -9.70 6.46 -12.21
C ASN A 427 -10.08 7.89 -12.61
N GLY A 428 -11.21 8.03 -13.32
CA GLY A 428 -11.72 9.32 -13.75
C GLY A 428 -12.57 9.97 -12.65
N PRO A 429 -12.33 11.25 -12.29
CA PRO A 429 -13.15 11.97 -11.32
C PRO A 429 -14.62 12.10 -11.76
N PRO A 430 -15.60 12.03 -10.83
CA PRO A 430 -15.43 11.66 -9.43
C PRO A 430 -15.23 10.15 -9.23
N ASP A 431 -14.52 9.78 -8.17
CA ASP A 431 -14.08 8.39 -7.99
C ASP A 431 -15.14 7.39 -7.54
N TYR A 432 -16.21 7.88 -6.90
CA TYR A 432 -17.27 7.03 -6.36
C TYR A 432 -18.57 7.08 -7.17
N TRP A 433 -18.54 7.71 -8.36
CA TRP A 433 -19.66 7.77 -9.28
C TRP A 433 -19.16 8.04 -10.71
N GLY A 434 -19.53 7.21 -11.67
CA GLY A 434 -19.04 7.23 -13.05
C GLY A 434 -20.12 7.40 -14.12
N GLY A 435 -21.35 7.77 -13.76
CA GLY A 435 -22.49 7.81 -14.69
C GLY A 435 -22.34 8.78 -15.89
N ASP A 436 -21.43 9.75 -15.83
CA ASP A 436 -21.11 10.69 -16.91
C ASP A 436 -19.77 10.37 -17.63
N ARG A 437 -19.11 9.25 -17.29
CA ARG A 437 -17.85 8.87 -17.92
C ARG A 437 -18.04 8.57 -19.40
N ASN A 438 -17.33 9.33 -20.21
CA ASN A 438 -17.29 9.12 -21.65
C ASN A 438 -16.37 7.94 -22.02
N ALA A 439 -16.42 7.52 -23.28
CA ALA A 439 -15.68 6.36 -23.77
C ALA A 439 -14.16 6.47 -23.58
N ALA A 440 -13.60 7.69 -23.59
CA ALA A 440 -12.17 7.91 -23.42
C ALA A 440 -11.76 7.76 -21.94
N LYS A 441 -12.47 8.42 -21.02
CA LYS A 441 -12.30 8.25 -19.57
C LYS A 441 -12.45 6.77 -19.18
N GLU A 442 -13.44 6.09 -19.76
CA GLU A 442 -13.70 4.67 -19.54
C GLU A 442 -12.56 3.78 -20.04
N LYS A 443 -12.00 4.04 -21.24
CA LYS A 443 -10.96 3.21 -21.83
C LYS A 443 -9.62 3.29 -21.09
N TYR A 444 -9.29 4.46 -20.53
CA TYR A 444 -7.98 4.73 -19.94
C TYR A 444 -7.99 4.85 -18.41
N GLY A 445 -9.14 4.70 -17.75
CA GLY A 445 -9.23 4.64 -16.29
C GLY A 445 -8.70 3.31 -15.73
N SER A 446 -7.99 3.37 -14.61
CA SER A 446 -7.49 2.22 -13.84
C SER A 446 -6.77 1.20 -14.73
N SER A 447 -5.83 1.70 -15.53
CA SER A 447 -5.24 1.01 -16.66
C SER A 447 -3.71 1.17 -16.70
N VAL A 448 -3.02 0.18 -17.26
CA VAL A 448 -1.65 0.37 -17.73
C VAL A 448 -1.73 0.81 -19.20
N VAL A 449 -1.20 1.98 -19.50
CA VAL A 449 -1.15 2.52 -20.87
C VAL A 449 0.31 2.58 -21.32
N ALA A 450 0.63 1.97 -22.46
CA ALA A 450 1.93 2.16 -23.08
C ALA A 450 1.85 3.27 -24.13
N VAL A 451 2.76 4.23 -24.01
CA VAL A 451 2.95 5.31 -25.00
C VAL A 451 4.39 5.29 -25.52
N ASP A 452 4.57 5.75 -26.75
CA ASP A 452 5.91 6.00 -27.30
C ASP A 452 6.63 7.08 -26.48
N ALA A 453 7.87 6.83 -26.05
CA ALA A 453 8.61 7.76 -25.21
C ALA A 453 8.97 9.08 -25.93
N SER A 454 9.10 9.05 -27.25
CA SER A 454 9.50 10.19 -28.07
C SER A 454 8.31 10.99 -28.59
N THR A 455 7.16 10.35 -28.83
CA THR A 455 6.01 11.00 -29.47
C THR A 455 4.77 11.09 -28.58
N GLY A 456 4.67 10.29 -27.52
CA GLY A 456 3.47 10.18 -26.68
C GLY A 456 2.34 9.36 -27.30
N GLU A 457 2.53 8.80 -28.51
CA GLU A 457 1.51 8.00 -29.20
C GLU A 457 1.15 6.75 -28.42
N THR A 458 -0.15 6.52 -28.22
CA THR A 458 -0.66 5.32 -27.52
C THR A 458 -0.38 4.07 -28.34
N LYS A 459 0.31 3.08 -27.76
CA LYS A 459 0.60 1.79 -28.40
C LYS A 459 -0.37 0.70 -27.99
N TRP A 460 -0.66 0.61 -26.70
CA TRP A 460 -1.63 -0.33 -26.16
C TRP A 460 -2.16 0.14 -24.80
N VAL A 461 -3.31 -0.39 -24.41
CA VAL A 461 -3.92 -0.19 -23.09
C VAL A 461 -4.37 -1.53 -22.54
N PHE A 462 -4.13 -1.76 -21.25
CA PHE A 462 -4.67 -2.88 -20.50
C PHE A 462 -5.41 -2.35 -19.28
N GLN A 463 -6.73 -2.51 -19.27
CA GLN A 463 -7.59 -2.05 -18.17
C GLN A 463 -7.66 -3.11 -17.08
N THR A 464 -7.39 -2.70 -15.83
CA THR A 464 -7.40 -3.60 -14.66
C THR A 464 -8.74 -3.57 -13.92
N VAL A 465 -9.51 -2.49 -14.08
CA VAL A 465 -10.86 -2.36 -13.53
C VAL A 465 -11.76 -1.71 -14.59
N HIS A 466 -12.79 -2.44 -15.02
CA HIS A 466 -13.86 -1.91 -15.85
C HIS A 466 -14.76 -1.00 -15.01
N HIS A 467 -15.01 0.22 -15.48
CA HIS A 467 -15.88 1.18 -14.82
C HIS A 467 -15.61 1.38 -13.31
N ASP A 468 -14.41 1.84 -12.97
CA ASP A 468 -13.95 1.91 -11.57
C ASP A 468 -14.67 2.98 -10.74
N VAL A 469 -15.51 2.59 -9.78
CA VAL A 469 -16.19 3.52 -8.86
C VAL A 469 -15.74 3.32 -7.40
N TRP A 470 -14.54 2.78 -7.20
CA TRP A 470 -14.05 2.36 -5.88
C TRP A 470 -12.66 2.89 -5.55
N ASP A 471 -12.14 3.85 -6.33
CA ASP A 471 -10.76 4.33 -6.18
C ASP A 471 -9.74 3.17 -6.31
N TYR A 472 -9.91 2.31 -7.32
CA TYR A 472 -9.00 1.21 -7.64
C TYR A 472 -7.99 1.57 -8.74
N ASP A 473 -7.49 2.80 -8.73
CA ASP A 473 -6.35 3.20 -9.54
C ASP A 473 -5.11 2.31 -9.33
N LEU A 474 -4.12 2.50 -10.20
CA LEU A 474 -2.83 1.83 -10.12
C LEU A 474 -1.81 2.66 -9.32
N PRO A 475 -1.50 2.28 -8.06
CA PRO A 475 -0.66 3.10 -7.18
C PRO A 475 0.84 2.83 -7.36
N SER A 476 1.19 1.72 -8.00
CA SER A 476 2.56 1.22 -8.09
C SER A 476 3.18 1.44 -9.47
N GLN A 477 4.46 1.84 -9.47
CA GLN A 477 5.30 1.77 -10.66
C GLN A 477 5.32 0.33 -11.22
N PRO A 478 5.08 0.12 -12.52
CA PRO A 478 5.22 -1.19 -13.14
C PRO A 478 6.67 -1.71 -13.07
N VAL A 479 6.84 -3.02 -12.90
CA VAL A 479 8.17 -3.68 -12.92
C VAL A 479 8.41 -4.31 -14.28
N LEU A 480 9.54 -4.00 -14.91
CA LEU A 480 9.98 -4.58 -16.17
C LEU A 480 10.92 -5.75 -15.91
N PHE A 481 10.59 -6.91 -16.45
CA PHE A 481 11.33 -8.14 -16.20
C PHE A 481 11.35 -9.05 -17.44
N HIS A 482 12.18 -10.09 -17.41
CA HIS A 482 12.14 -11.17 -18.38
C HIS A 482 11.71 -12.45 -17.66
N MET A 483 10.64 -13.07 -18.14
CA MET A 483 10.10 -14.30 -17.55
C MET A 483 10.02 -15.39 -18.60
N LYS A 484 10.31 -16.63 -18.19
CA LYS A 484 10.02 -17.80 -19.01
C LYS A 484 8.52 -18.09 -18.99
N ASN A 485 7.91 -18.23 -20.16
CA ASN A 485 6.56 -18.78 -20.28
C ASN A 485 6.56 -20.31 -20.05
N ASP A 486 5.38 -20.93 -20.06
CA ASP A 486 5.21 -22.38 -19.88
C ASP A 486 5.96 -23.22 -20.94
N GLN A 487 6.24 -22.63 -22.10
CA GLN A 487 7.00 -23.23 -23.20
C GLN A 487 8.52 -23.06 -23.03
N GLY A 488 8.98 -22.34 -22.00
CA GLY A 488 10.39 -22.08 -21.72
C GLY A 488 11.00 -20.92 -22.51
N GLU A 489 10.19 -20.17 -23.26
CA GLU A 489 10.63 -18.99 -24.01
C GLU A 489 10.71 -17.78 -23.09
N GLU A 490 11.78 -16.99 -23.22
CA GLU A 490 11.94 -15.72 -22.51
C GLU A 490 11.00 -14.67 -23.12
N VAL A 491 10.07 -14.17 -22.31
CA VAL A 491 9.11 -13.12 -22.67
C VAL A 491 9.48 -11.83 -21.91
N PRO A 492 9.59 -10.68 -22.60
CA PRO A 492 9.72 -9.39 -21.94
C PRO A 492 8.38 -9.02 -21.30
N VAL A 493 8.33 -8.98 -19.98
CA VAL A 493 7.11 -8.73 -19.21
C VAL A 493 7.12 -7.40 -18.48
N LEU A 494 5.91 -6.90 -18.26
CA LEU A 494 5.57 -5.85 -17.30
C LEU A 494 4.71 -6.49 -16.21
N ILE A 495 5.07 -6.27 -14.95
CA ILE A 495 4.34 -6.76 -13.78
C ILE A 495 3.69 -5.55 -13.11
N GLN A 496 2.37 -5.57 -12.99
CA GLN A 496 1.57 -4.53 -12.35
C GLN A 496 0.83 -5.09 -11.15
N THR A 497 1.08 -4.53 -9.96
CA THR A 497 0.27 -4.76 -8.76
C THR A 497 -0.85 -3.73 -8.67
N THR A 498 -2.01 -4.11 -8.11
CA THR A 498 -3.21 -3.25 -8.08
C THR A 498 -3.84 -3.14 -6.69
N LYS A 499 -4.67 -2.10 -6.47
CA LYS A 499 -5.46 -1.94 -5.23
C LYS A 499 -6.50 -3.07 -5.04
N THR A 500 -6.86 -3.78 -6.11
CA THR A 500 -7.77 -4.95 -6.07
C THR A 500 -7.08 -6.24 -5.61
N GLY A 501 -5.82 -6.17 -5.18
CA GLY A 501 -5.06 -7.34 -4.73
C GLY A 501 -4.64 -8.27 -5.87
N GLN A 502 -4.65 -7.79 -7.12
CA GLN A 502 -4.27 -8.56 -8.30
C GLN A 502 -2.83 -8.25 -8.72
N ILE A 503 -2.19 -9.24 -9.35
CA ILE A 503 -0.86 -9.10 -9.98
C ILE A 503 -1.01 -9.46 -11.45
N TYR A 504 -0.97 -8.48 -12.34
CA TYR A 504 -1.04 -8.71 -13.78
C TYR A 504 0.37 -8.82 -14.37
N VAL A 505 0.61 -9.87 -15.16
CA VAL A 505 1.86 -10.06 -15.92
C VAL A 505 1.51 -9.92 -17.39
N LEU A 506 2.02 -8.87 -18.03
CA LEU A 506 1.69 -8.51 -19.41
C LEU A 506 2.95 -8.59 -20.29
N ASP A 507 2.82 -9.00 -21.55
CA ASP A 507 3.88 -8.82 -22.54
C ASP A 507 4.01 -7.33 -22.80
N ARG A 508 5.13 -6.73 -22.37
CA ARG A 508 5.30 -5.28 -22.34
C ARG A 508 5.35 -4.63 -23.74
N ARG A 509 5.45 -5.43 -24.80
CA ARG A 509 5.37 -4.97 -26.19
C ARG A 509 3.93 -4.78 -26.66
N THR A 510 2.99 -5.55 -26.10
CA THR A 510 1.61 -5.67 -26.64
C THR A 510 0.50 -5.45 -25.63
N GLY A 511 0.80 -5.45 -24.33
CA GLY A 511 -0.19 -5.35 -23.25
C GLY A 511 -1.01 -6.62 -23.04
N LYS A 512 -0.73 -7.71 -23.77
CA LYS A 512 -1.45 -8.98 -23.63
C LYS A 512 -1.01 -9.73 -22.38
N PRO A 513 -1.93 -10.32 -21.59
CA PRO A 513 -1.55 -11.15 -20.46
C PRO A 513 -0.67 -12.34 -20.87
N VAL A 514 0.41 -12.56 -20.11
CA VAL A 514 1.27 -13.75 -20.21
C VAL A 514 0.77 -14.84 -19.28
N THR A 515 0.19 -14.45 -18.14
CA THR A 515 -0.50 -15.34 -17.22
C THR A 515 -2.01 -15.29 -17.44
N ARG A 516 -2.73 -16.33 -17.01
CA ARG A 516 -4.18 -16.41 -17.16
C ARG A 516 -4.89 -15.24 -16.47
N VAL A 517 -5.77 -14.57 -17.22
CA VAL A 517 -6.72 -13.56 -16.73
C VAL A 517 -8.12 -14.01 -17.13
N ASP A 518 -9.03 -14.12 -16.17
CA ASP A 518 -10.42 -14.51 -16.41
C ASP A 518 -11.36 -13.34 -16.12
N GLU A 519 -12.37 -13.13 -16.97
CA GLU A 519 -13.50 -12.25 -16.67
C GLU A 519 -14.45 -12.94 -15.68
N LEU A 520 -14.53 -12.45 -14.45
CA LEU A 520 -15.40 -13.02 -13.43
C LEU A 520 -16.58 -12.08 -13.12
N PRO A 521 -17.79 -12.63 -12.88
CA PRO A 521 -18.94 -11.83 -12.47
C PRO A 521 -18.68 -11.08 -11.15
N VAL A 522 -19.12 -9.83 -11.09
CA VAL A 522 -19.06 -9.00 -9.88
C VAL A 522 -20.43 -8.41 -9.55
N ALA A 523 -20.56 -7.82 -8.35
CA ALA A 523 -21.72 -7.02 -8.00
C ALA A 523 -21.84 -5.84 -8.98
N HIS A 524 -23.02 -5.67 -9.57
CA HIS A 524 -23.26 -4.71 -10.64
C HIS A 524 -24.53 -3.87 -10.40
N GLU A 525 -25.07 -3.89 -9.18
CA GLU A 525 -26.13 -2.98 -8.75
C GLU A 525 -25.49 -1.66 -8.30
N GLY A 526 -25.72 -0.59 -9.08
CA GLY A 526 -25.16 0.74 -8.85
C GLY A 526 -26.14 1.71 -8.18
N ALA A 527 -25.63 2.90 -7.85
CA ALA A 527 -26.43 4.04 -7.44
C ALA A 527 -27.32 4.58 -8.58
N GLU A 528 -28.18 5.55 -8.29
CA GLU A 528 -28.97 6.21 -9.33
C GLU A 528 -28.07 6.90 -10.37
N GLY A 529 -28.35 6.65 -11.66
CA GLY A 529 -27.55 7.17 -12.78
C GLY A 529 -26.22 6.44 -13.01
N GLU A 530 -25.90 5.43 -12.20
CA GLU A 530 -24.66 4.66 -12.30
C GLU A 530 -24.82 3.41 -13.18
N ARG A 531 -23.76 3.01 -13.89
CA ARG A 531 -23.65 1.74 -14.60
C ARG A 531 -22.38 1.01 -14.21
N LEU A 532 -22.49 0.04 -13.32
CA LEU A 532 -21.39 -0.86 -12.98
C LEU A 532 -21.15 -1.91 -14.07
N SER A 533 -19.88 -2.33 -14.20
CA SER A 533 -19.53 -3.47 -15.06
C SER A 533 -20.10 -4.77 -14.50
N THR A 534 -20.55 -5.67 -15.38
CA THR A 534 -21.04 -7.01 -15.00
C THR A 534 -19.91 -7.98 -14.68
N THR A 535 -18.70 -7.72 -15.18
CA THR A 535 -17.50 -8.53 -14.95
C THR A 535 -16.29 -7.65 -14.66
N GLN A 536 -15.25 -8.25 -14.07
CA GLN A 536 -13.93 -7.65 -13.91
C GLN A 536 -12.86 -8.66 -14.34
N PRO A 537 -11.69 -8.21 -14.83
CA PRO A 537 -10.57 -9.08 -15.12
C PRO A 537 -9.89 -9.50 -13.81
N PHE A 538 -9.78 -10.79 -13.54
CA PHE A 538 -9.02 -11.33 -12.40
C PHE A 538 -7.78 -12.07 -12.90
N SER A 539 -6.61 -11.77 -12.34
CA SER A 539 -5.36 -12.47 -12.67
C SER A 539 -5.31 -13.81 -11.94
N THR A 540 -6.08 -14.79 -12.42
CA THR A 540 -6.23 -16.12 -11.81
C THR A 540 -5.01 -17.01 -12.00
N GLY A 541 -4.13 -16.67 -12.94
CA GLY A 541 -2.83 -17.33 -13.13
C GLY A 541 -1.74 -16.89 -12.16
N MET A 542 -1.99 -15.87 -11.33
CA MET A 542 -1.03 -15.34 -10.35
C MET A 542 -1.59 -15.42 -8.93
N PRO A 543 -0.72 -15.41 -7.89
CA PRO A 543 -1.17 -15.20 -6.52
C PRO A 543 -1.96 -13.89 -6.40
N GLN A 544 -3.09 -13.96 -5.71
CA GLN A 544 -3.92 -12.81 -5.39
C GLN A 544 -3.76 -12.49 -3.90
N LEU A 545 -3.73 -11.21 -3.56
CA LEU A 545 -3.43 -10.71 -2.21
C LEU A 545 -4.69 -10.17 -1.56
N GLY A 546 -5.11 -10.78 -0.43
CA GLY A 546 -6.20 -10.26 0.40
C GLY A 546 -7.61 -10.37 -0.20
N VAL A 547 -7.76 -11.15 -1.28
CA VAL A 547 -9.02 -11.31 -2.02
C VAL A 547 -9.92 -12.42 -1.47
N GLU A 548 -9.43 -13.23 -0.52
CA GLU A 548 -10.23 -14.32 0.01
C GLU A 548 -11.43 -13.78 0.80
N PRO A 549 -12.63 -14.36 0.61
CA PRO A 549 -13.80 -13.99 1.38
C PRO A 549 -13.51 -14.02 2.88
N LEU A 550 -13.92 -12.95 3.56
CA LEU A 550 -13.85 -12.87 5.01
C LEU A 550 -14.72 -13.97 5.63
N THR A 551 -14.11 -14.75 6.52
CA THR A 551 -14.82 -15.72 7.37
C THR A 551 -14.51 -15.43 8.83
N GLU A 552 -15.25 -16.02 9.77
CA GLU A 552 -14.94 -15.88 11.20
C GLU A 552 -13.52 -16.35 11.57
N LYS A 553 -12.90 -17.20 10.74
CA LYS A 553 -11.50 -17.61 10.90
C LYS A 553 -10.55 -16.41 10.79
N SER A 554 -10.92 -15.39 10.01
CA SER A 554 -10.13 -14.19 9.72
C SER A 554 -10.37 -13.03 10.71
N MET A 555 -11.09 -13.25 11.82
CA MET A 555 -11.53 -12.18 12.74
C MET A 555 -10.43 -11.41 13.48
N TRP A 556 -9.17 -11.85 13.39
CA TRP A 556 -8.05 -11.23 14.10
C TRP A 556 -6.87 -11.02 13.14
N GLY A 557 -6.35 -9.79 13.09
CA GLY A 557 -5.10 -9.47 12.37
C GLY A 557 -5.22 -8.98 10.92
N ARG A 558 -6.41 -8.67 10.39
CA ARG A 558 -6.54 -8.09 9.03
C ARG A 558 -6.33 -6.57 8.96
N ASP A 559 -6.30 -5.87 10.09
CA ASP A 559 -5.94 -4.43 10.15
C ASP A 559 -4.43 -4.21 10.32
N ALA A 560 -3.61 -5.28 10.29
CA ALA A 560 -2.20 -5.27 10.63
C ALA A 560 -1.29 -5.98 9.59
N VAL A 561 -1.76 -6.17 8.36
CA VAL A 561 -0.94 -6.66 7.23
C VAL A 561 -1.01 -5.67 6.09
#